data_AF-A0A519JL94-F1
#
_entry.id   AF-A0A519JL94-F1
#
_cell.length_a   1.000
_cell.length_b   1.000
_cell.length_c   1.000
_cell.angle_alpha   90.00
_cell.angle_beta   90.00
_cell.angle_gamma   90.00
#
_symmetry.space_group_name_H-M   'P 1'
#
loop_
_entity.id
_entity.type
_entity.pdbx_description
1 polymer ?
#
loop_
_entity_poly.entity_id
_entity_poly.type
_entity_poly.pdbx_seq_one_letter_code
_entity_poly.pdbx_strand_id
1 'polypeptide(L)' 'MSGLLDTLPYARFLGLLTEQDGERLTVTMPFADRLIGNPVLPALHGGSTAALLELTAVAQV' A
#
# COMPACT_ATOMS: atom_id res chain seq x y z
N MET A 1 -0.10 15.96 -8.62
CA MET A 1 0.92 15.84 -7.56
C MET A 1 1.36 14.39 -7.58
N SER A 2 2.57 14.10 -8.06
CA SER A 2 3.15 12.75 -7.98
C SER A 2 3.77 12.60 -6.59
N GLY A 3 3.13 11.83 -5.72
CA GLY A 3 3.63 11.56 -4.38
C GLY A 3 4.86 10.64 -4.43
N LEU A 4 5.66 10.61 -3.36
CA LEU A 4 6.80 9.70 -3.24
C LEU A 4 6.43 8.25 -3.63
N LEU A 5 5.25 7.78 -3.23
CA LEU A 5 4.76 6.44 -3.52
C LEU A 5 4.57 6.18 -5.02
N ASP A 6 4.19 7.18 -5.82
CA ASP A 6 4.04 7.02 -7.28
C ASP A 6 5.38 6.70 -7.96
N THR A 7 6.50 7.08 -7.34
CA THR A 7 7.85 6.82 -7.86
C THR A 7 8.37 5.42 -7.49
N LEU A 8 7.76 4.76 -6.49
CA LEU A 8 8.23 3.48 -5.98
C LEU A 8 7.58 2.33 -6.75
N PRO A 9 8.37 1.49 -7.48
CA PRO A 9 7.82 0.40 -8.28
C PRO A 9 6.96 -0.57 -7.48
N TYR A 10 7.33 -0.82 -6.21
CA TYR A 10 6.59 -1.74 -5.37
C TYR A 10 5.25 -1.14 -4.86
N ALA A 11 5.21 0.15 -4.54
CA ALA A 11 3.95 0.83 -4.21
C ALA A 11 2.97 0.80 -5.39
N ARG A 12 3.48 1.05 -6.62
CA ARG A 12 2.71 0.89 -7.86
C ARG A 12 2.28 -0.55 -8.10
N PHE A 13 3.17 -1.51 -7.84
CA PHE A 13 2.82 -2.93 -7.90
C PHE A 13 1.69 -3.26 -6.91
N LEU A 14 1.67 -2.71 -5.70
CA LEU A 14 0.58 -2.93 -4.75
C LEU A 14 -0.68 -2.11 -5.07
N GLY A 15 -0.60 -1.13 -5.98
CA GLY A 15 -1.71 -0.27 -6.37
C GLY A 15 -2.09 0.75 -5.30
N LEU A 16 -1.12 1.20 -4.49
CA LEU A 16 -1.39 2.13 -3.38
C LEU A 16 -1.97 3.45 -3.88
N LEU A 17 -3.01 3.92 -3.20
CA LEU A 17 -3.67 5.20 -3.42
C LEU A 17 -3.41 6.11 -2.23
N THR A 18 -3.16 7.39 -2.47
CA THR A 18 -2.89 8.38 -1.43
C THR A 18 -3.93 9.48 -1.44
N GLU A 19 -4.50 9.78 -0.27
CA GLU A 19 -5.38 10.92 -0.05
C GLU A 19 -4.80 11.75 1.10
N GLN A 20 -4.62 13.05 0.86
CA GLN A 20 -4.10 13.98 1.85
C GLN A 20 -5.14 15.05 2.17
N ASP A 21 -5.51 15.13 3.45
CA ASP A 21 -6.45 16.12 4.00
C ASP A 21 -5.74 16.89 5.12
N GLY A 22 -5.20 18.06 4.76
CA GLY A 22 -4.32 18.83 5.64
C GLY A 22 -3.06 18.02 6.03
N GLU A 23 -2.92 17.76 7.33
CA GLU A 23 -1.82 16.97 7.90
C GLU A 23 -2.10 15.45 7.90
N ARG A 24 -3.34 15.03 7.61
CA ARG A 24 -3.68 13.61 7.60
C ARG A 24 -3.39 12.99 6.24
N LEU A 25 -2.48 12.02 6.21
CA LEU A 25 -2.27 11.14 5.07
C LEU A 25 -3.04 9.83 5.26
N THR A 26 -3.85 9.45 4.27
CA THR A 26 -4.46 8.12 4.17
C THR A 26 -3.88 7.40 2.97
N VAL A 27 -3.36 6.19 3.20
CA VAL A 27 -2.88 5.30 2.14
C VAL A 27 -3.77 4.06 2.09
N THR A 28 -4.33 3.78 0.92
CA THR A 28 -5.21 2.63 0.70
C THR A 28 -4.53 1.64 -0.24
N MET A 29 -4.52 0.36 0.14
CA MET A 29 -4.16 -0.75 -0.76
C MET A 29 -5.45 -1.43 -1.23
N PRO A 30 -5.91 -1.20 -2.46
CA PRO A 30 -7.07 -1.90 -3.00
C PRO A 30 -6.84 -3.40 -3.00
N PHE A 31 -7.88 -4.16 -2.69
CA PHE A 31 -7.81 -5.62 -2.79
C PHE A 31 -7.56 -6.05 -4.24
N ALA A 32 -6.75 -7.09 -4.41
CA ALA A 32 -6.59 -7.83 -5.66
C ALA A 32 -6.25 -9.28 -5.32
N ASP A 33 -6.75 -10.25 -6.11
CA ASP A 33 -6.57 -11.69 -5.82
C ASP A 33 -5.09 -12.09 -5.68
N ARG A 34 -4.20 -11.43 -6.45
CA ARG A 34 -2.75 -11.64 -6.39
C ARG A 34 -2.11 -11.26 -5.04
N LEU A 35 -2.83 -10.56 -4.16
CA LEU A 35 -2.39 -10.21 -2.81
C LEU A 35 -2.66 -11.34 -1.80
N ILE A 36 -3.41 -12.38 -2.18
CA ILE A 36 -3.66 -13.54 -1.33
C ILE A 36 -2.40 -14.40 -1.27
N GLY A 37 -1.82 -14.53 -0.07
CA GLY A 37 -0.67 -15.39 0.19
C GLY A 37 -1.06 -16.82 0.53
N ASN A 38 -2.23 -17.03 1.14
CA ASN A 38 -2.78 -18.35 1.43
C ASN A 38 -4.16 -18.51 0.78
N PRO A 39 -4.25 -19.22 -0.36
CA PRO A 39 -5.52 -19.43 -1.08
C PRO A 39 -6.56 -20.27 -0.32
N VAL A 40 -6.15 -21.10 0.63
CA VAL A 40 -7.06 -21.97 1.40
C VAL A 40 -7.73 -21.21 2.54
N LEU A 41 -7.02 -20.28 3.19
CA LEU A 41 -7.54 -19.41 4.27
C LEU A 41 -7.97 -18.01 3.79
N PRO A 42 -8.09 -17.80 2.46
CA PRO A 42 -7.96 -16.51 1.76
C PRO A 42 -7.24 -15.38 2.50
N ALA A 43 -6.05 -15.65 3.04
CA ALA A 43 -5.31 -14.66 3.83
C ALA A 43 -4.42 -13.78 2.94
N LEU A 44 -4.40 -12.47 3.21
CA LEU A 44 -3.45 -11.54 2.59
C LEU A 44 -2.00 -11.98 2.86
N HIS A 45 -1.14 -11.76 1.87
CA HIS A 45 0.28 -11.99 2.01
C HIS A 45 0.88 -11.03 3.03
N GLY A 46 1.57 -11.58 4.05
CA GLY A 46 2.14 -10.79 5.14
C GLY A 46 3.11 -9.70 4.68
N GLY A 47 3.90 -9.97 3.63
CA GLY A 47 4.81 -8.98 3.05
C GLY A 47 4.09 -7.78 2.39
N SER A 48 2.88 -7.97 1.85
CA SER A 48 2.09 -6.89 1.27
C SER A 48 1.49 -6.01 2.37
N THR A 49 1.01 -6.62 3.46
CA THR A 49 0.54 -5.90 4.64
C THR A 49 1.66 -5.11 5.31
N ALA A 50 2.85 -5.73 5.48
CA ALA A 50 4.01 -5.04 6.05
C ALA A 50 4.43 -3.85 5.19
N ALA A 51 4.48 -4.03 3.86
CA ALA A 51 4.84 -2.97 2.93
C ALA A 51 3.84 -1.82 2.93
N LEU A 52 2.53 -2.08 3.05
CA LEU A 52 1.54 -1.02 3.22
C LEU A 52 1.87 -0.15 4.44
N LEU A 53 2.15 -0.76 5.59
CA LEU A 53 2.48 -0.03 6.82
C LEU A 53 3.78 0.77 6.68
N GLU A 54 4.82 0.16 6.15
CA GLU A 54 6.13 0.80 5.95
C GLU A 54 6.04 1.98 4.98
N LEU A 55 5.42 1.79 3.82
CA LEU A 55 5.30 2.84 2.80
C LEU A 55 4.40 3.98 3.28
N THR A 56 3.38 3.69 4.09
CA THR A 56 2.56 4.73 4.73
C THR A 56 3.37 5.57 5.72
N ALA A 57 4.27 4.96 6.48
CA ALA A 57 5.15 5.69 7.39
C ALA A 57 6.17 6.56 6.64
N VAL A 58 6.80 6.01 5.60
CA VAL A 58 7.78 6.74 4.76
C VAL A 58 7.14 7.93 4.05
N ALA A 59 5.89 7.80 3.60
CA ALA A 59 5.18 8.89 2.91
C ALA A 59 4.77 10.06 3.81
N GLN A 60 4.86 9.92 5.15
CA GLN A 60 4.59 10.99 6.10
C GLN A 60 5.82 11.86 6.43
N VAL A 61 7.00 11.51 5.91
CA VAL A 61 8.26 12.22 6.16
C VAL A 61 8.47 13.35 5.17
#